data_AF-A0A1C5BK40-F1
#
_entry.id   AF-A0A1C5BK40-F1
#
_cell.length_a   1.000
_cell.length_b   1.000
_cell.length_c   1.000
_cell.angle_alpha   90.00
_cell.angle_beta   90.00
_cell.angle_gamma   90.00
#
_symmetry.space_group_name_H-M   'P 1'
#
loop_
_entity.id
_entity.type
_entity.pdbx_description
1 polymer ?
#
loop_
_entity_poly.entity_id
_entity_poly.type
_entity_poly.pdbx_seq_one_letter_code
_entity_poly.pdbx_strand_id
1 'polypeptide(L)'
;MSTELDFHLDDLAPADADSEYAEQQFWSGDLTVLTEHHTAPHGSHSYVVAHDGSVTWGVPGAPQVAAIKVARDLSLNTFTMETAYHATVPFAQNWLIEHGCPPDQIAEVGAGFATPADDLTVRIEAQIRESGARYEVIESQTSDYDPCEAWTLTRDGEAAQAPVRLFLEEGDSNAHTYTLREGAFADEETALRWLDDRSTPLPQPPDHLGEAAALRTRAALARSAGGSEIPKTASGAHQSAAAVPVQRSVQGRLL
;
A
#
# COMPACT_ATOMS: atom_id res chain seq x y z
N MET A 1 -14.01 -19.85 9.76
CA MET A 1 -14.09 -19.85 11.23
C MET A 1 -13.58 -18.48 11.62
N SER A 2 -14.45 -17.58 12.06
CA SER A 2 -14.00 -16.29 12.59
C SER A 2 -13.37 -16.59 13.94
N THR A 3 -12.05 -16.46 14.04
CA THR A 3 -11.44 -16.18 15.34
C THR A 3 -12.04 -14.85 15.77
N GLU A 4 -12.94 -14.90 16.74
CA GLU A 4 -13.49 -13.70 17.36
C GLU A 4 -12.30 -12.98 18.03
N LEU A 5 -12.07 -11.72 17.65
CA LEU A 5 -10.98 -10.93 18.21
C LEU A 5 -11.21 -10.79 19.71
N ASP A 6 -10.24 -11.26 20.50
CA ASP A 6 -10.27 -11.23 21.95
C ASP A 6 -9.02 -10.51 22.48
N PHE A 7 -9.24 -9.42 23.22
CA PHE A 7 -8.17 -8.65 23.87
C PHE A 7 -7.81 -9.17 25.27
N HIS A 8 -8.49 -10.22 25.75
CA HIS A 8 -8.31 -10.83 27.07
C HIS A 8 -8.44 -9.79 28.20
N LEU A 9 -9.56 -9.06 28.22
CA LEU A 9 -9.83 -7.98 29.17
C LEU A 9 -10.74 -8.37 30.34
N ASP A 10 -11.27 -9.60 30.36
CA ASP A 10 -12.33 -10.05 31.29
C ASP A 10 -12.05 -9.77 32.78
N ASP A 11 -10.78 -9.80 33.19
CA ASP A 11 -10.34 -9.58 34.59
C ASP A 11 -9.71 -8.20 34.83
N LEU A 12 -9.75 -7.30 33.85
CA LEU A 12 -9.09 -6.00 33.89
C LEU A 12 -10.13 -4.87 33.84
N ALA A 13 -9.89 -3.82 34.63
CA ALA A 13 -10.69 -2.60 34.55
C ALA A 13 -10.04 -1.58 33.61
N PRO A 14 -10.81 -0.71 32.93
CA PRO A 14 -10.24 0.44 32.26
C PRO A 14 -9.42 1.29 33.25
N ALA A 15 -8.23 1.72 32.85
CA ALA A 15 -7.38 2.55 33.70
C ALA A 15 -7.93 3.99 33.86
N ASP A 16 -8.73 4.43 32.89
CA ASP A 16 -9.34 5.75 32.81
C ASP A 16 -10.64 5.72 31.98
N ALA A 17 -11.36 6.85 31.98
CA ALA A 17 -12.63 7.01 31.27
C ALA A 17 -12.47 6.96 29.74
N ASP A 18 -11.32 7.37 29.21
CA ASP A 18 -11.04 7.34 27.77
C ASP A 18 -10.91 5.89 27.29
N SER A 19 -10.26 5.03 28.08
CA SER A 19 -10.14 3.60 27.83
C SER A 19 -11.49 2.88 27.94
N GLU A 20 -12.32 3.25 28.91
CA GLU A 20 -13.69 2.71 29.05
C GLU A 20 -14.54 3.09 27.82
N TYR A 21 -14.45 4.34 27.38
CA TYR A 21 -15.16 4.81 26.20
C TYR A 21 -14.68 4.11 24.92
N ALA A 22 -13.37 3.96 24.74
CA ALA A 22 -12.79 3.29 23.58
C ALA A 22 -13.19 1.80 23.51
N GLU A 23 -13.23 1.10 24.65
CA GLU A 23 -13.71 -0.27 24.75
C GLU A 23 -15.20 -0.37 24.32
N GLN A 24 -16.05 0.50 24.85
CA GLN A 24 -17.48 0.50 24.51
C GLN A 24 -17.71 0.77 23.02
N GLN A 25 -16.96 1.70 22.42
CA GLN A 25 -17.04 1.98 20.98
C GLN A 25 -16.62 0.74 20.17
N PHE A 26 -15.52 0.10 20.55
CA PHE A 26 -15.02 -1.08 19.87
C PHE A 26 -16.04 -2.23 19.85
N TRP A 27 -16.64 -2.56 21.00
CA TRP A 27 -17.61 -3.67 21.08
C TRP A 27 -19.00 -3.35 20.52
N SER A 28 -19.31 -2.07 20.29
CA SER A 28 -20.56 -1.66 19.66
C SER A 28 -20.46 -1.48 18.14
N GLY A 29 -19.24 -1.42 17.59
CA GLY A 29 -18.97 -1.27 16.16
C GLY A 29 -19.13 -2.56 15.36
N ASP A 30 -19.25 -2.41 14.05
CA ASP A 30 -19.22 -3.53 13.09
C ASP A 30 -17.79 -3.67 12.56
N LEU A 31 -16.91 -4.22 13.40
CA LEU A 31 -15.48 -4.28 13.14
C LEU A 31 -15.09 -5.58 12.44
N THR A 32 -14.45 -5.43 11.27
CA THR A 32 -13.79 -6.51 10.55
C THR A 32 -12.28 -6.38 10.68
N VAL A 33 -11.64 -7.31 11.37
CA VAL A 33 -10.17 -7.30 11.56
C VAL A 33 -9.44 -7.52 10.24
N LEU A 34 -8.54 -6.59 9.92
CA LEU A 34 -7.68 -6.65 8.74
C LEU A 34 -6.33 -7.28 9.07
N THR A 35 -5.75 -6.92 10.23
CA THR A 35 -4.52 -7.51 10.76
C THR A 35 -4.42 -7.25 12.27
N GLU A 36 -3.75 -8.14 12.99
CA GLU A 36 -3.56 -8.03 14.43
C GLU A 36 -2.20 -8.56 14.88
N HIS A 37 -1.69 -8.03 15.99
CA HIS A 37 -0.50 -8.52 16.66
C HIS A 37 -0.67 -8.45 18.18
N HIS A 38 -0.31 -9.53 18.87
CA HIS A 38 -0.31 -9.62 20.33
C HIS A 38 1.10 -9.93 20.83
N THR A 39 1.59 -9.17 21.82
CA THR A 39 2.95 -9.35 22.32
C THR A 39 3.08 -10.59 23.21
N ALA A 40 3.87 -11.57 22.82
CA ALA A 40 4.13 -12.75 23.66
C ALA A 40 5.09 -12.44 24.85
N PRO A 41 5.03 -13.18 25.98
CA PRO A 41 4.15 -14.32 26.26
C PRO A 41 2.81 -13.98 26.93
N HIS A 42 2.66 -12.77 27.48
CA HIS A 42 1.48 -12.39 28.28
C HIS A 42 0.49 -11.49 27.55
N GLY A 43 0.73 -11.19 26.27
CA GLY A 43 -0.11 -10.27 25.52
C GLY A 43 -0.09 -8.88 26.13
N SER A 44 1.02 -8.34 26.64
CA SER A 44 0.98 -7.04 27.34
C SER A 44 0.44 -5.91 26.46
N HIS A 45 0.56 -6.06 25.13
CA HIS A 45 0.03 -5.17 24.13
C HIS A 45 -0.70 -5.95 23.04
N SER A 46 -1.80 -5.38 22.54
CA SER A 46 -2.48 -5.80 21.32
C SER A 46 -2.51 -4.62 20.37
N TYR A 47 -2.26 -4.89 19.10
CA TYR A 47 -2.31 -3.93 18.01
C TYR A 47 -3.24 -4.50 16.95
N VAL A 48 -4.24 -3.74 16.53
CA VAL A 48 -5.25 -4.19 15.56
C VAL A 48 -5.48 -3.10 14.55
N VAL A 49 -5.53 -3.49 13.28
CA VAL A 49 -6.15 -2.68 12.22
C VAL A 49 -7.48 -3.36 11.87
N ALA A 50 -8.56 -2.60 11.92
CA ALA A 50 -9.90 -3.07 11.57
C ALA A 50 -10.61 -2.09 10.63
N HIS A 51 -11.48 -2.62 9.77
CA HIS A 51 -12.47 -1.82 9.07
C HIS A 51 -13.73 -1.72 9.93
N ASP A 52 -14.25 -0.52 10.12
CA ASP A 52 -15.51 -0.25 10.83
C ASP A 52 -16.64 0.02 9.84
N GLY A 53 -17.45 -1.01 9.60
CA GLY A 53 -18.62 -0.94 8.72
C GLY A 53 -19.77 -0.11 9.28
N SER A 54 -19.73 0.25 10.57
CA SER A 54 -20.76 1.09 11.18
C SER A 54 -20.63 2.56 10.76
N VAL A 55 -19.42 3.01 10.40
CA VAL A 55 -19.13 4.40 10.00
C VAL A 55 -19.83 4.79 8.70
N THR A 56 -20.11 3.86 7.80
CA THR A 56 -20.92 4.10 6.58
C THR A 56 -22.29 4.72 6.89
N TRP A 57 -22.84 4.48 8.08
CA TRP A 57 -24.13 5.04 8.53
C TRP A 57 -23.98 6.31 9.37
N GLY A 58 -22.75 6.74 9.65
CA GLY A 58 -22.39 7.90 10.45
C GLY A 58 -22.23 9.19 9.62
N VAL A 59 -21.15 9.91 9.87
CA VAL A 59 -20.82 11.13 9.11
C VAL A 59 -20.33 10.74 7.72
N PRO A 60 -20.96 11.19 6.63
CA PRO A 60 -20.50 10.89 5.28
C PRO A 60 -19.04 11.32 5.08
N GLY A 61 -18.23 10.42 4.55
CA GLY A 61 -16.81 10.65 4.30
C GLY A 61 -15.89 10.46 5.51
N ALA A 62 -16.42 10.08 6.67
CA ALA A 62 -15.59 9.79 7.84
C ALA A 62 -14.68 8.57 7.58
N PRO A 63 -13.42 8.61 8.06
CA PRO A 63 -12.51 7.49 7.89
C PRO A 63 -13.02 6.20 8.55
N GLN A 64 -12.83 5.06 7.89
CA GLN A 64 -13.41 3.78 8.28
C GLN A 64 -12.37 2.75 8.76
N VAL A 65 -11.07 3.07 8.69
CA VAL A 65 -10.02 2.15 9.14
C VAL A 65 -9.58 2.56 10.55
N ALA A 66 -9.88 1.71 11.53
CA ALA A 66 -9.47 1.90 12.92
C ALA A 66 -8.10 1.25 13.17
N ALA A 67 -7.16 2.03 13.70
CA ALA A 67 -5.96 1.56 14.38
C ALA A 67 -6.25 1.51 15.89
N ILE A 68 -6.08 0.35 16.51
CA ILE A 68 -6.41 0.10 17.91
C ILE A 68 -5.19 -0.45 18.63
N LYS A 69 -4.83 0.18 19.75
CA LYS A 69 -3.80 -0.30 20.66
C LYS A 69 -4.41 -0.54 22.03
N VAL A 70 -4.18 -1.73 22.56
CA VAL A 70 -4.54 -2.08 23.93
C VAL A 70 -3.26 -2.39 24.70
N ALA A 71 -3.06 -1.75 25.85
CA ALA A 71 -1.96 -2.06 26.76
C ALA A 71 -2.50 -2.49 28.12
N ARG A 72 -1.98 -3.60 28.66
CA ARG A 72 -2.46 -4.20 29.91
C ARG A 72 -1.41 -4.05 31.00
N ASP A 73 -1.84 -3.56 32.16
CA ASP A 73 -1.04 -3.54 33.40
C ASP A 73 -1.59 -4.58 34.38
N LEU A 74 -0.98 -5.77 34.33
CA LEU A 74 -1.35 -6.90 35.19
C LEU A 74 -1.01 -6.68 36.67
N SER A 75 -0.18 -5.68 37.00
CA SER A 75 0.14 -5.36 38.39
C SER A 75 -0.97 -4.54 39.05
N LEU A 76 -1.69 -3.76 38.25
CA LEU A 76 -2.81 -2.92 38.67
C LEU A 76 -4.18 -3.54 38.32
N ASN A 77 -4.18 -4.65 37.56
CA ASN A 77 -5.36 -5.24 36.95
C ASN A 77 -6.15 -4.22 36.12
N THR A 78 -5.43 -3.42 35.34
CA THR A 78 -6.02 -2.41 34.45
C THR A 78 -5.55 -2.55 33.01
N PHE A 79 -6.25 -1.87 32.10
CA PHE A 79 -5.82 -1.68 30.72
C PHE A 79 -6.02 -0.24 30.24
N THR A 80 -5.23 0.18 29.26
CA THR A 80 -5.51 1.37 28.45
C THR A 80 -5.86 0.95 27.03
N MET A 81 -6.78 1.67 26.41
CA MET A 81 -7.19 1.44 25.03
C MET A 81 -7.18 2.76 24.26
N GLU A 82 -6.45 2.77 23.15
CA GLU A 82 -6.30 3.93 22.27
C GLU A 82 -6.77 3.54 20.86
N THR A 83 -7.60 4.39 20.26
CA THR A 83 -8.13 4.18 18.90
C THR A 83 -7.93 5.43 18.07
N ALA A 84 -7.44 5.26 16.84
CA ALA A 84 -7.31 6.31 15.83
C ALA A 84 -7.94 5.86 14.51
N TYR A 85 -8.68 6.75 13.86
CA TYR A 85 -9.31 6.48 12.57
C TYR A 85 -8.51 7.08 11.41
N HIS A 86 -8.35 6.31 10.35
CA HIS A 86 -7.56 6.64 9.17
C HIS A 86 -8.34 6.29 7.90
N ALA A 87 -8.07 7.01 6.81
CA ALA A 87 -8.75 6.74 5.55
C ALA A 87 -8.22 5.48 4.86
N THR A 88 -6.94 5.12 5.07
CA THR A 88 -6.32 3.94 4.46
C THR A 88 -5.50 3.13 5.47
N VAL A 89 -5.35 1.84 5.17
CA VAL A 89 -4.63 0.86 6.01
C VAL A 89 -3.17 1.25 6.30
N PRO A 90 -2.37 1.75 5.32
CA PRO A 90 -0.99 2.13 5.59
C PRO A 90 -0.82 3.22 6.66
N PHE A 91 -1.75 4.19 6.74
CA PHE A 91 -1.71 5.22 7.79
C PHE A 91 -2.07 4.64 9.17
N ALA A 92 -3.05 3.74 9.23
CA ALA A 92 -3.39 3.02 10.46
C ALA A 92 -2.21 2.16 10.95
N GLN A 93 -1.50 1.50 10.04
CA GLN A 93 -0.30 0.72 10.37
C GLN A 93 0.85 1.61 10.83
N ASN A 94 1.10 2.75 10.17
CA ASN A 94 2.10 3.73 10.60
C ASN A 94 1.82 4.20 12.03
N TRP A 95 0.57 4.53 12.34
CA TRP A 95 0.17 4.93 13.69
C TRP A 95 0.50 3.83 14.72
N LEU A 96 0.15 2.57 14.47
CA LEU A 96 0.47 1.48 15.39
C LEU A 96 1.97 1.27 15.56
N ILE A 97 2.75 1.42 14.49
CA ILE A 97 4.22 1.32 14.50
C ILE A 97 4.82 2.42 15.36
N GLU A 98 4.36 3.66 15.22
CA GLU A 98 4.77 4.78 16.08
C GLU A 98 4.41 4.53 17.56
N HIS A 99 3.38 3.74 17.82
CA HIS A 99 2.94 3.35 19.17
C HIS A 99 3.52 2.00 19.64
N GLY A 100 4.59 1.52 18.98
CA GLY A 100 5.43 0.42 19.45
C GLY A 100 5.12 -0.94 18.83
N CYS A 101 4.22 -1.03 17.85
CA CYS A 101 4.00 -2.26 17.11
C CYS A 101 5.23 -2.57 16.22
N PRO A 102 5.78 -3.80 16.25
CA PRO A 102 6.84 -4.17 15.31
C PRO A 102 6.32 -4.11 13.85
N PRO A 103 7.02 -3.44 12.91
CA PRO A 103 6.53 -3.23 11.54
C PRO A 103 6.15 -4.53 10.82
N ASP A 104 7.02 -5.54 10.88
CA ASP A 104 6.81 -6.83 10.20
C ASP A 104 5.59 -7.60 10.73
N GLN A 105 5.13 -7.30 11.94
CA GLN A 105 4.04 -8.04 12.60
C GLN A 105 2.64 -7.49 12.26
N ILE A 106 2.57 -6.27 11.72
CA ILE A 106 1.31 -5.62 11.35
C ILE A 106 1.26 -5.33 9.85
N ALA A 107 2.24 -5.81 9.09
CA ALA A 107 2.40 -5.43 7.70
C ALA A 107 1.37 -6.10 6.77
N GLU A 108 1.10 -7.37 7.02
CA GLU A 108 0.27 -8.20 6.14
C GLU A 108 -1.20 -8.04 6.49
N VAL A 109 -2.01 -7.65 5.50
CA VAL A 109 -3.47 -7.70 5.61
C VAL A 109 -3.94 -9.12 5.29
N GLY A 110 -4.90 -9.62 6.07
CA GLY A 110 -5.42 -10.99 5.93
C GLY A 110 -5.93 -11.33 4.53
N ALA A 111 -5.98 -12.62 4.22
CA ALA A 111 -6.53 -13.08 2.95
C ALA A 111 -8.04 -12.80 2.86
N GLY A 112 -8.51 -12.31 1.71
CA GLY A 112 -9.93 -12.04 1.46
C GLY A 112 -10.31 -10.57 1.36
N PHE A 113 -9.35 -9.66 1.56
CA PHE A 113 -9.48 -8.24 1.24
C PHE A 113 -8.87 -7.93 -0.14
N ALA A 114 -9.25 -6.78 -0.70
CA ALA A 114 -8.69 -6.31 -1.95
C ALA A 114 -7.16 -6.22 -1.84
N THR A 115 -6.46 -6.49 -2.95
CA THR A 115 -4.99 -6.47 -2.97
C THR A 115 -4.46 -5.31 -3.81
N PRO A 116 -3.24 -4.82 -3.54
CA PRO A 116 -2.56 -3.85 -4.41
C PRO A 116 -2.56 -4.30 -5.87
N ALA A 117 -3.00 -3.42 -6.77
CA ALA A 117 -3.08 -3.73 -8.20
C ALA A 117 -1.71 -3.73 -8.90
N ASP A 118 -0.70 -3.06 -8.31
CA ASP A 118 0.62 -2.91 -8.90
C ASP A 118 1.76 -2.63 -7.88
N ASP A 119 3.00 -2.80 -8.34
CA ASP A 119 4.22 -2.55 -7.55
C ASP A 119 4.37 -1.08 -7.10
N LEU A 120 3.68 -0.13 -7.74
CA LEU A 120 3.72 1.26 -7.30
C LEU A 120 2.89 1.43 -6.02
N THR A 121 1.71 0.82 -5.98
CA THR A 121 0.84 0.77 -4.80
C THR A 121 1.60 0.18 -3.62
N VAL A 122 2.17 -1.02 -3.78
CA VAL A 122 2.97 -1.69 -2.73
C VAL A 122 4.10 -0.80 -2.19
N ARG A 123 4.79 -0.07 -3.08
CA ARG A 123 5.88 0.83 -2.66
C ARG A 123 5.38 2.05 -1.88
N ILE A 124 4.28 2.65 -2.29
CA ILE A 124 3.70 3.81 -1.59
C ILE A 124 3.17 3.38 -0.22
N GLU A 125 2.56 2.21 -0.10
CA GLU A 125 2.12 1.67 1.20
C GLU A 125 3.29 1.46 2.16
N ALA A 126 4.39 0.86 1.69
CA ALA A 126 5.61 0.71 2.48
C ALA A 126 6.16 2.09 2.89
N GLN A 127 6.21 3.04 1.96
CA GLN A 127 6.64 4.42 2.22
C GLN A 127 5.82 5.08 3.33
N ILE A 128 4.49 4.98 3.31
CA ILE A 128 3.62 5.55 4.36
C ILE A 128 3.87 4.85 5.70
N ARG A 129 3.90 3.52 5.70
CA ARG A 129 4.07 2.70 6.90
C ARG A 129 5.42 2.92 7.62
N GLU A 130 6.46 3.20 6.85
CA GLU A 130 7.82 3.45 7.33
C GLU A 130 8.09 4.94 7.58
N SER A 131 7.10 5.81 7.35
CA SER A 131 7.29 7.27 7.38
C SER A 131 7.43 7.84 8.79
N GLY A 132 6.92 7.13 9.82
CA GLY A 132 6.83 7.67 11.18
C GLY A 132 6.08 9.00 11.18
N ALA A 133 6.68 10.02 11.81
CA ALA A 133 6.09 11.34 11.92
C ALA A 133 6.26 12.24 10.68
N ARG A 134 6.79 11.72 9.56
CA ARG A 134 7.07 12.52 8.35
C ARG A 134 5.81 13.13 7.72
N TYR A 135 4.71 12.37 7.69
CA TYR A 135 3.45 12.80 7.09
C TYR A 135 2.46 13.24 8.17
N GLU A 136 2.39 14.54 8.42
CA GLU A 136 1.37 15.12 9.29
C GLU A 136 0.03 15.14 8.54
N VAL A 137 -0.97 14.40 9.02
CA VAL A 137 -2.30 14.35 8.40
C VAL A 137 -3.03 15.68 8.61
N ILE A 138 -3.49 16.28 7.51
CA ILE A 138 -4.26 17.52 7.50
C ILE A 138 -5.76 17.20 7.46
N GLU A 139 -6.14 16.36 6.49
CA GLU A 139 -7.53 16.01 6.23
C GLU A 139 -7.59 14.64 5.54
N SER A 140 -8.71 13.95 5.67
CA SER A 140 -8.94 12.68 4.98
C SER A 140 -10.42 12.47 4.73
N GLN A 141 -10.75 11.71 3.69
CA GLN A 141 -12.12 11.37 3.33
C GLN A 141 -12.18 9.95 2.77
N THR A 142 -13.34 9.31 2.94
CA THR A 142 -13.71 8.05 2.30
C THR A 142 -14.97 8.22 1.45
N SER A 143 -15.17 7.34 0.47
CA SER A 143 -16.37 7.28 -0.36
C SER A 143 -16.64 5.82 -0.73
N ASP A 144 -17.79 5.32 -0.28
CA ASP A 144 -18.23 3.94 -0.55
C ASP A 144 -19.00 3.83 -1.89
N TYR A 145 -19.20 4.94 -2.60
CA TYR A 145 -19.82 4.97 -3.93
C TYR A 145 -18.86 4.45 -4.99
N ASP A 146 -19.35 3.84 -6.06
CA ASP A 146 -18.52 3.38 -7.18
C ASP A 146 -18.03 4.57 -8.05
N PRO A 147 -16.71 4.78 -8.22
CA PRO A 147 -15.60 3.99 -7.68
C PRO A 147 -15.33 4.28 -6.21
N CYS A 148 -15.16 3.22 -5.39
CA CYS A 148 -14.86 3.39 -3.98
C CYS A 148 -13.49 4.05 -3.84
N GLU A 149 -13.41 5.06 -3.00
CA GLU A 149 -12.25 5.93 -2.91
C GLU A 149 -11.94 6.30 -1.46
N ALA A 150 -10.68 6.39 -1.13
CA ALA A 150 -10.22 7.04 0.09
C ALA A 150 -9.05 7.95 -0.22
N TRP A 151 -8.96 9.10 0.43
CA TRP A 151 -7.79 9.94 0.33
C TRP A 151 -7.36 10.55 1.66
N THR A 152 -6.06 10.76 1.78
CA THR A 152 -5.43 11.45 2.91
C THR A 152 -4.56 12.58 2.37
N LEU A 153 -4.83 13.80 2.81
CA LEU A 153 -4.01 14.97 2.57
C LEU A 153 -3.04 15.15 3.74
N THR A 154 -1.75 15.26 3.45
CA THR A 154 -0.72 15.39 4.48
C THR A 154 0.26 16.52 4.18
N ARG A 155 0.96 16.98 5.21
CA ARG A 155 2.17 17.79 5.09
C ARG A 155 3.40 16.90 5.27
N ASP A 156 4.22 16.84 4.24
CA ASP A 156 5.52 16.14 4.25
C ASP A 156 6.58 17.05 4.88
N GLY A 157 6.98 16.74 6.11
CA GLY A 157 7.95 17.51 6.88
C GLY A 157 9.38 17.50 6.31
N GLU A 158 9.67 16.58 5.38
CA GLU A 158 10.98 16.46 4.74
C GLU A 158 11.04 17.12 3.36
N ALA A 159 9.89 17.48 2.78
CA ALA A 159 9.81 18.03 1.43
C ALA A 159 10.14 19.53 1.39
N ALA A 160 11.20 19.89 0.65
CA ALA A 160 11.56 21.28 0.41
C ALA A 160 10.68 21.97 -0.66
N GLN A 161 10.05 21.20 -1.55
CA GLN A 161 9.18 21.68 -2.62
C GLN A 161 7.92 20.83 -2.69
N ALA A 162 6.78 21.47 -2.93
CA ALA A 162 5.47 20.84 -2.95
C ALA A 162 5.22 19.94 -1.72
N PRO A 163 5.22 20.52 -0.50
CA PRO A 163 5.18 19.77 0.75
C PRO A 163 3.81 19.18 1.06
N VAL A 164 2.76 19.58 0.35
CA VAL A 164 1.44 18.98 0.54
C VAL A 164 1.38 17.73 -0.33
N ARG A 165 1.14 16.57 0.30
CA ARG A 165 0.98 15.29 -0.39
C ARG A 165 -0.47 14.84 -0.34
N LEU A 166 -0.94 14.29 -1.45
CA LEU A 166 -2.24 13.65 -1.54
C LEU A 166 -2.02 12.16 -1.78
N PHE A 167 -2.47 11.31 -0.87
CA PHE A 167 -2.50 9.88 -1.06
C PHE A 167 -3.91 9.48 -1.45
N LEU A 168 -4.11 9.06 -2.70
CA LEU A 168 -5.40 8.72 -3.29
C LEU A 168 -5.46 7.21 -3.53
N GLU A 169 -6.38 6.55 -2.83
CA GLU A 169 -6.73 5.14 -2.99
C GLU A 169 -8.02 5.02 -3.82
N GLU A 170 -7.98 4.24 -4.89
CA GLU A 170 -9.14 3.93 -5.73
C GLU A 170 -9.28 2.41 -5.82
N GLY A 171 -10.47 1.89 -5.49
CA GLY A 171 -10.77 0.47 -5.55
C GLY A 171 -11.44 0.05 -6.86
N ASP A 172 -11.12 -1.16 -7.32
CA ASP A 172 -11.77 -1.87 -8.41
C ASP A 172 -12.46 -3.11 -7.85
N SER A 173 -13.78 -3.01 -7.68
CA SER A 173 -14.62 -4.09 -7.15
C SER A 173 -14.67 -5.32 -8.07
N ASN A 174 -14.47 -5.15 -9.38
CA ASN A 174 -14.50 -6.27 -10.34
C ASN A 174 -13.20 -7.06 -10.32
N ALA A 175 -12.06 -6.36 -10.24
CA ALA A 175 -10.75 -6.99 -10.14
C ALA A 175 -10.42 -7.44 -8.71
N HIS A 176 -11.16 -6.95 -7.71
CA HIS A 176 -10.87 -7.11 -6.29
C HIS A 176 -9.46 -6.60 -5.93
N THR A 177 -9.13 -5.43 -6.48
CA THR A 177 -7.83 -4.77 -6.30
C THR A 177 -8.04 -3.30 -6.00
N TYR A 178 -6.99 -2.61 -5.55
CA TYR A 178 -6.98 -1.15 -5.43
C TYR A 178 -5.65 -0.58 -5.88
N THR A 179 -5.64 0.71 -6.22
CA THR A 179 -4.42 1.47 -6.48
C THR A 179 -4.27 2.58 -5.48
N LEU A 180 -3.04 2.80 -5.00
CA LEU A 180 -2.66 3.96 -4.20
C LEU A 180 -1.71 4.84 -4.99
N ARG A 181 -1.99 6.15 -5.04
CA ARG A 181 -1.19 7.15 -5.76
C ARG A 181 -0.83 8.31 -4.87
N GLU A 182 0.40 8.78 -5.01
CA GLU A 182 0.90 9.97 -4.34
C GLU A 182 0.93 11.13 -5.32
N GLY A 183 0.28 12.23 -4.95
CA GLY A 183 0.38 13.53 -5.59
C GLY A 183 1.09 14.55 -4.72
N ALA A 184 1.66 15.59 -5.34
CA ALA A 184 2.36 16.66 -4.64
C ALA A 184 1.91 18.05 -5.08
N PHE A 185 1.62 18.90 -4.10
CA PHE A 185 1.07 20.22 -4.29
C PHE A 185 1.85 21.25 -3.48
N ALA A 186 1.86 22.49 -3.96
CA ALA A 186 2.50 23.62 -3.27
C ALA A 186 1.78 23.95 -1.95
N ASP A 187 0.46 23.80 -1.93
CA ASP A 187 -0.42 24.17 -0.82
C ASP A 187 -1.71 23.32 -0.84
N GLU A 188 -2.43 23.38 0.29
CA GLU A 188 -3.66 22.62 0.55
C GLU A 188 -4.79 23.02 -0.38
N GLU A 189 -4.96 24.33 -0.63
CA GLU A 189 -6.02 24.84 -1.49
C GLU A 189 -5.91 24.29 -2.92
N THR A 190 -4.69 24.21 -3.45
CA THR A 190 -4.43 23.65 -4.78
C THR A 190 -4.72 22.15 -4.83
N ALA A 191 -4.40 21.40 -3.76
CA ALA A 191 -4.71 19.98 -3.68
C ALA A 191 -6.23 19.73 -3.61
N LEU A 192 -6.95 20.47 -2.76
CA LEU A 192 -8.41 20.39 -2.63
C LEU A 192 -9.11 20.77 -3.94
N ARG A 193 -8.64 21.80 -4.63
CA ARG A 193 -9.19 22.17 -5.95
C ARG A 193 -8.97 21.09 -7.00
N TRP A 194 -7.87 20.35 -6.92
CA TRP A 194 -7.65 19.19 -7.80
C TRP A 194 -8.59 18.03 -7.44
N LEU A 195 -8.86 17.80 -6.15
CA LEU A 195 -9.87 16.82 -5.72
C LEU A 195 -11.26 17.18 -6.25
N ASP A 196 -11.63 18.46 -6.23
CA ASP A 196 -12.89 18.97 -6.80
C ASP A 196 -12.95 18.85 -8.34
N ASP A 197 -11.82 19.05 -9.03
CA ASP A 197 -11.71 18.97 -10.49
C ASP A 197 -10.46 18.18 -10.94
N ARG A 198 -10.67 16.88 -11.15
CA ARG A 198 -9.64 15.92 -11.59
C ARG A 198 -9.43 15.90 -13.11
N SER A 199 -9.77 16.97 -13.83
CA SER A 199 -9.58 17.04 -15.28
C SER A 199 -8.10 17.01 -15.72
N THR A 200 -7.17 17.24 -14.79
CA THR A 200 -5.73 17.15 -15.03
C THR A 200 -5.11 15.96 -14.30
N PRO A 201 -4.02 15.35 -14.82
CA PRO A 201 -3.35 14.26 -14.14
C PRO A 201 -2.87 14.66 -12.74
N LEU A 202 -2.88 13.70 -11.80
CA LEU A 202 -2.33 13.89 -10.46
C LEU A 202 -0.86 14.35 -10.54
N PRO A 203 -0.50 15.53 -10.00
CA PRO A 203 0.87 16.02 -10.06
C PRO A 203 1.83 15.10 -9.29
N GLN A 204 2.86 14.57 -9.96
CA GLN A 204 3.80 13.66 -9.31
C GLN A 204 4.77 14.40 -8.38
N PRO A 205 5.14 13.80 -7.22
CA PRO A 205 6.18 14.34 -6.36
C PRO A 205 7.52 14.54 -7.09
N PRO A 206 8.24 15.66 -6.84
CA PRO A 206 9.52 15.94 -7.49
C PRO A 206 10.57 14.83 -7.32
N ASP A 207 10.54 14.14 -6.17
CA ASP A 207 11.54 13.14 -5.79
C ASP A 207 11.44 11.87 -6.67
N HIS A 208 10.24 11.50 -7.11
CA HIS A 208 10.02 10.36 -8.03
C HIS A 208 10.66 10.58 -9.40
N LEU A 209 10.84 11.83 -9.85
CA LEU A 209 11.51 12.14 -11.12
C LEU A 209 13.02 11.82 -11.06
N GLY A 210 13.64 12.09 -9.90
CA GLY A 210 15.05 11.77 -9.64
C GLY A 210 15.30 10.28 -9.52
N GLU A 211 14.42 9.56 -8.82
CA GLU A 211 14.51 8.10 -8.67
C GLU A 211 14.27 7.36 -9.98
N ALA A 212 13.27 7.76 -10.77
CA ALA A 212 13.03 7.18 -12.09
C ALA A 212 14.21 7.41 -13.06
N ALA A 213 14.89 8.55 -12.95
CA ALA A 213 16.14 8.80 -13.70
C ALA A 213 17.29 7.92 -13.20
N ALA A 214 17.43 7.75 -11.88
CA ALA A 214 18.44 6.88 -11.27
C ALA A 214 18.22 5.40 -11.62
N LEU A 215 16.98 4.91 -11.58
CA LEU A 215 16.63 3.54 -11.98
C LEU A 215 16.91 3.28 -13.46
N ARG A 216 16.56 4.23 -14.35
CA ARG A 216 16.91 4.15 -15.78
C ARG A 216 18.43 4.12 -15.99
N THR A 217 19.17 4.90 -15.22
CA THR A 217 20.65 4.92 -15.26
C THR A 217 21.22 3.58 -14.80
N ARG A 218 20.74 3.01 -13.69
CA ARG A 218 21.16 1.67 -13.21
C ARG A 218 20.82 0.57 -14.22
N ALA A 219 19.63 0.59 -14.81
CA ALA A 219 19.23 -0.37 -15.84
C ALA A 219 20.07 -0.25 -17.12
N ALA A 220 20.48 0.97 -17.51
CA ALA A 220 21.42 1.18 -18.60
C ALA A 220 22.82 0.63 -18.26
N LEU A 221 23.31 0.86 -17.04
CA LEU A 221 24.59 0.34 -16.57
C LEU A 221 24.60 -1.20 -16.52
N ALA A 222 23.54 -1.83 -15.99
CA ALA A 222 23.41 -3.29 -15.95
C ALA A 222 23.43 -3.92 -17.36
N ARG A 223 22.75 -3.31 -18.33
CA ARG A 223 22.78 -3.74 -19.74
C ARG A 223 24.15 -3.56 -20.39
N SER A 224 24.89 -2.53 -19.98
CA SER A 224 26.24 -2.25 -20.49
C SER A 224 27.28 -3.20 -19.92
N ALA A 225 27.10 -3.65 -18.67
CA ALA A 225 27.98 -4.60 -17.99
C ALA A 225 27.76 -6.06 -18.45
N GLY A 226 26.56 -6.41 -18.93
CA GLY A 226 26.24 -7.73 -19.49
C GLY A 226 26.66 -7.94 -20.95
N GLY A 227 27.16 -6.91 -21.63
CA GLY A 227 27.54 -6.95 -23.04
C GLY A 227 29.05 -7.07 -23.26
N SER A 228 29.67 -8.15 -22.81
CA SER A 228 31.03 -8.50 -23.23
C SER A 228 31.20 -10.00 -23.37
N GLU A 229 30.48 -10.59 -24.33
CA GLU A 229 31.00 -11.74 -25.05
C GLU A 229 31.25 -11.29 -26.50
N ILE A 230 32.50 -10.92 -26.77
CA ILE A 230 33.00 -10.74 -28.12
C ILE A 230 32.86 -12.09 -28.83
N PRO A 231 32.07 -12.22 -29.91
CA PRO A 231 32.08 -13.43 -30.70
C PRO A 231 33.44 -13.53 -31.36
N LYS A 232 34.22 -14.54 -30.96
CA LYS A 232 35.49 -14.89 -31.60
C LYS A 232 35.14 -15.35 -33.01
N THR A 233 35.21 -14.45 -33.98
CA THR A 233 35.03 -14.72 -35.40
C THR A 233 36.15 -15.65 -35.86
N ALA A 234 35.87 -16.95 -35.89
CA ALA A 234 36.67 -17.91 -36.61
C ALA A 234 36.54 -17.60 -38.11
N SER A 235 37.56 -16.93 -38.64
CA SER A 235 37.79 -16.81 -40.07
C SER A 235 38.05 -18.21 -40.63
N GLY A 236 37.10 -18.72 -41.41
CA GLY A 236 37.13 -20.05 -42.00
C GLY A 236 36.48 -20.05 -43.38
N ALA A 237 37.30 -19.73 -44.39
CA ALA A 237 37.24 -20.15 -45.79
C ALA A 237 35.89 -20.15 -46.53
N HIS A 238 35.79 -19.22 -47.48
CA HIS A 238 34.84 -19.22 -48.58
C HIS A 238 35.19 -20.29 -49.65
N GLN A 239 34.13 -20.94 -50.15
CA GLN A 239 33.95 -21.49 -51.51
C GLN A 239 34.73 -22.80 -51.83
N SER A 240 34.21 -23.78 -52.58
CA SER A 240 33.29 -23.74 -53.71
C SER A 240 32.81 -25.16 -54.06
N ALA A 241 31.56 -25.33 -54.51
CA ALA A 241 31.07 -26.33 -55.48
C ALA A 241 29.54 -26.44 -55.37
N ALA A 242 28.72 -26.60 -56.40
CA ALA A 242 28.85 -26.46 -57.85
C ALA A 242 27.41 -26.43 -58.40
N ALA A 243 27.27 -25.91 -59.61
CA ALA A 243 26.03 -25.63 -60.32
C ALA A 243 25.06 -26.84 -60.47
N VAL A 244 23.77 -26.56 -60.31
CA VAL A 244 22.64 -27.39 -60.74
C VAL A 244 22.44 -27.21 -62.26
N PRO A 245 22.31 -28.29 -63.07
CA PRO A 245 21.91 -28.16 -64.46
C PRO A 245 20.38 -28.16 -64.62
N VAL A 246 19.93 -27.43 -65.63
CA VAL A 246 18.53 -27.23 -66.04
C VAL A 246 18.05 -28.37 -66.97
N GLN A 247 16.86 -28.90 -66.69
CA GLN A 247 15.81 -29.57 -67.51
C GLN A 247 16.19 -30.53 -68.67
N ARG A 248 15.50 -31.69 -68.76
CA ARG A 248 14.23 -31.87 -69.51
C ARG A 248 13.73 -33.32 -69.47
N SER A 249 12.40 -33.46 -69.45
CA SER A 249 11.59 -34.66 -69.56
C SER A 249 11.56 -35.26 -70.97
N VAL A 250 11.53 -36.60 -71.09
CA VAL A 250 10.74 -37.35 -72.10
C VAL A 250 10.37 -38.73 -71.54
N GLN A 251 9.07 -38.97 -71.37
CA GLN A 251 8.44 -40.28 -71.18
C GLN A 251 8.44 -41.07 -72.50
N GLY A 252 8.57 -42.39 -72.40
CA GLY A 252 8.92 -43.27 -73.49
C GLY A 252 7.87 -43.52 -74.57
N ARG A 253 8.31 -44.29 -75.58
CA ARG A 253 7.45 -45.19 -76.35
C ARG A 253 8.28 -46.37 -76.87
N LEU A 254 7.81 -47.56 -76.55
CA LEU A 254 8.21 -48.84 -77.13
C LEU A 254 7.64 -48.97 -78.56
N LEU A 255 8.45 -49.62 -79.41
CA LEU A 255 8.17 -50.18 -80.75
C LEU A 255 8.00 -49.17 -81.91
#